data_AF-A0A816HMZ7-F1
#
_entry.id   AF-A0A816HMZ7-F1
#
_cell.length_a   1.000
_cell.length_b   1.000
_cell.length_c   1.000
_cell.angle_alpha   90.00
_cell.angle_beta   90.00
_cell.angle_gamma   90.00
#
_symmetry.space_group_name_H-M   'P 1'
#
loop_
_entity.id
_entity.type
_entity.pdbx_description
1 polymer ?
#
loop_
_entity_poly.entity_id
_entity_poly.type
_entity_poly.pdbx_seq_one_letter_code
_entity_poly.pdbx_strand_id
1 'polypeptide(L)'
;EISFPIMKGEDLQKVVALKYQNGDYPTKVFRDLNGVISLATIKRWYKMIDETGSINLSLPPGGPRTARAYAAIKKIKKKLQKNKVSTRTLAIDLGISHESVRTILREDLGCRPYKHLIEPALTEEH
;
A
#
# COMPACT_ATOMS: atom_id res chain seq x y z
N GLU A 1 -1.15 32.48 30.29
CA GLU A 1 -1.58 31.39 29.40
C GLU A 1 -0.34 30.69 28.88
N ILE A 2 -0.14 29.40 29.20
CA ILE A 2 1.03 28.65 28.75
C ILE A 2 0.69 28.08 27.38
N SER A 3 1.08 28.79 26.34
CA SER A 3 1.02 28.30 24.96
C SER A 3 2.11 27.24 24.78
N PHE A 4 1.73 25.97 24.76
CA PHE A 4 2.66 24.92 24.35
C PHE A 4 3.02 25.13 22.87
N PRO A 5 4.31 25.20 22.51
CA PRO A 5 4.71 25.26 21.10
C PRO A 5 4.16 24.04 20.36
N ILE A 6 3.88 24.18 19.05
CA ILE A 6 3.35 23.11 18.20
C ILE A 6 4.30 21.89 18.27
N MET A 7 4.01 20.96 19.17
CA MET A 7 4.76 19.73 19.36
C MET A 7 4.49 18.80 18.18
N LYS A 8 5.53 18.09 17.71
CA LYS A 8 5.36 17.08 16.68
C LYS A 8 4.52 15.92 17.22
N GLY A 9 3.82 15.21 16.33
CA GLY A 9 2.94 14.09 16.71
C GLY A 9 3.66 12.96 17.45
N GLU A 10 4.95 12.74 17.19
CA GLU A 10 5.79 11.76 17.88
C GLU A 10 6.09 12.16 19.33
N ASP A 11 6.30 13.46 19.59
CA ASP A 11 6.59 13.96 20.93
C ASP A 11 5.36 13.85 21.83
N LEU A 12 4.18 14.13 21.26
CA LEU A 12 2.89 13.93 21.93
C LEU A 12 2.65 12.46 22.31
N GLN A 13 3.02 11.51 21.44
CA GLN A 13 2.91 10.08 21.76
C GLN A 13 3.79 9.69 22.94
N LYS A 14 5.04 10.17 22.97
CA LYS A 14 5.97 9.91 24.10
C LYS A 14 5.43 10.47 25.41
N VAL A 15 4.88 11.69 25.38
CA VAL A 15 4.27 12.31 26.57
C VAL A 15 3.07 11.50 27.06
N VAL A 16 2.18 11.08 26.16
CA VAL A 16 1.00 10.27 26.53
C VAL A 16 1.43 8.89 27.06
N ALA A 17 2.42 8.25 26.45
CA ALA A 17 2.96 6.98 26.91
C ALA A 17 3.61 7.10 28.30
N LEU A 18 4.40 8.15 28.56
CA LEU A 18 4.96 8.43 29.89
C LEU A 18 3.86 8.63 30.94
N LYS A 19 2.82 9.42 30.61
CA LYS A 19 1.68 9.64 31.50
C LYS A 19 0.92 8.35 31.81
N TYR A 20 0.75 7.49 30.81
CA TYR A 20 0.18 6.16 30.99
C TYR A 20 1.02 5.31 31.96
N GLN A 21 2.35 5.27 31.80
CA GLN A 21 3.24 4.52 32.70
C GLN A 21 3.21 5.05 34.14
N ASN A 22 2.98 6.35 34.31
CA ASN A 22 2.80 6.96 35.62
C ASN A 22 1.41 6.68 36.25
N GLY A 23 0.53 5.94 35.56
CA GLY A 23 -0.80 5.60 36.05
C GLY A 23 -1.83 6.73 35.94
N ASP A 24 -1.58 7.75 35.12
CA ASP A 24 -2.53 8.84 34.94
C ASP A 24 -3.75 8.39 34.13
N TYR A 25 -4.94 8.89 34.49
CA TYR A 25 -6.17 8.61 33.76
C TYR A 25 -6.27 9.44 32.46
N PRO A 26 -6.93 8.93 31.39
CA PRO A 26 -7.06 9.63 30.11
C PRO A 26 -7.59 11.07 30.23
N THR A 27 -8.54 11.29 31.14
CA THR A 27 -9.15 12.61 31.39
C THR A 27 -8.16 13.60 32.01
N LYS A 28 -7.25 13.11 32.86
CA LYS A 28 -6.19 13.93 33.46
C LYS A 28 -5.18 14.33 32.38
N VAL A 29 -4.76 13.38 31.54
CA VAL A 29 -3.85 13.64 30.42
C VAL A 29 -4.46 14.64 29.42
N PHE A 30 -5.75 14.55 29.14
CA PHE A 30 -6.44 15.50 28.27
C PHE A 30 -6.40 16.94 28.82
N ARG A 31 -6.58 17.11 30.14
CA ARG A 31 -6.48 18.41 30.82
C ARG A 31 -5.04 18.93 30.83
N ASP A 32 -4.07 18.05 31.13
CA ASP A 32 -2.64 18.39 31.15
C ASP A 32 -2.14 18.84 29.77
N LEU A 33 -2.66 18.23 28.69
CA LEU A 33 -2.35 18.60 27.31
C LEU A 33 -3.20 19.76 26.78
N ASN A 34 -4.01 20.42 27.64
CA ASN A 34 -4.84 21.58 27.32
C ASN A 34 -5.65 21.43 26.01
N GLY A 35 -6.17 20.24 25.73
CA GLY A 35 -6.97 19.98 24.53
C GLY A 35 -6.22 19.95 23.19
N VAL A 36 -4.89 19.95 23.18
CA VAL A 36 -4.07 19.78 21.95
C VAL A 36 -4.44 18.49 21.22
N ILE A 37 -4.84 17.45 21.96
CA ILE A 37 -5.28 16.16 21.44
C ILE A 37 -6.69 15.89 21.93
N SER A 38 -7.55 15.33 21.08
CA SER A 38 -8.89 14.94 21.48
C SER A 38 -8.87 13.81 22.53
N LEU A 39 -9.81 13.83 23.48
CA LEU A 39 -9.97 12.76 24.47
C LEU A 39 -10.17 11.39 23.80
N ALA A 40 -10.83 11.34 22.64
CA ALA A 40 -11.04 10.11 21.88
C ALA A 40 -9.71 9.52 21.38
N THR A 41 -8.79 10.36 20.92
CA THR A 41 -7.44 9.94 20.50
C THR A 41 -6.65 9.39 21.68
N ILE A 42 -6.69 10.06 22.84
CA ILE A 42 -5.99 9.61 24.05
C ILE A 42 -6.52 8.24 24.49
N LYS A 43 -7.86 8.07 24.54
CA LYS A 43 -8.48 6.77 24.85
C LYS A 43 -8.08 5.67 23.87
N ARG A 44 -8.03 5.99 22.56
CA ARG A 44 -7.57 5.05 21.53
C ARG A 44 -6.12 4.63 21.77
N TRP A 45 -5.23 5.57 22.08
CA TRP A 45 -3.82 5.27 22.36
C TRP A 45 -3.64 4.44 23.62
N TYR A 46 -4.41 4.69 24.67
CA TYR A 46 -4.40 3.86 25.88
C TYR A 46 -4.77 2.42 25.54
N LYS A 47 -5.87 2.22 24.81
CA LYS A 47 -6.29 0.90 24.36
C LYS A 47 -5.20 0.20 23.52
N MET A 48 -4.50 0.95 22.66
CA MET A 48 -3.39 0.39 21.87
C MET A 48 -2.19 -0.02 22.74
N ILE A 49 -1.88 0.75 23.79
CA ILE A 49 -0.85 0.38 24.76
C ILE A 49 -1.27 -0.87 25.53
N ASP A 50 -2.54 -0.96 25.96
CA ASP A 50 -3.08 -2.14 26.64
C ASP A 50 -3.00 -3.40 25.76
N GLU A 51 -3.28 -3.28 24.46
CA GLU A 51 -3.33 -4.41 23.52
C GLU A 51 -1.95 -4.80 22.95
N THR A 52 -1.13 -3.82 22.58
CA THR A 52 0.11 -4.02 21.79
C THR A 52 1.36 -3.56 22.53
N GLY A 53 1.23 -2.89 23.69
CA GLY A 53 2.34 -2.31 24.44
C GLY A 53 2.95 -1.05 23.83
N SER A 54 2.41 -0.57 22.70
CA SER A 54 2.93 0.61 21.99
C SER A 54 1.85 1.31 21.16
N ILE A 55 2.07 2.61 20.90
CA ILE A 55 1.19 3.40 20.03
C ILE A 55 1.67 3.25 18.58
N ASN A 56 1.09 2.31 17.84
CA ASN A 56 1.39 2.12 16.42
C ASN A 56 0.32 2.76 15.51
N LEU A 57 0.62 3.93 14.94
CA LEU A 57 -0.28 4.65 14.03
C LEU A 57 -0.10 4.27 12.55
N SER A 58 0.47 3.09 12.27
CA SER A 58 0.58 2.60 10.90
C SER A 58 -0.78 2.56 10.21
N LEU A 59 -0.78 2.90 8.92
CA LEU A 59 -1.98 2.79 8.10
C LEU A 59 -2.40 1.32 8.05
N PRO A 60 -3.72 1.03 8.16
CA PRO A 60 -4.19 -0.33 7.99
C PRO A 60 -3.77 -0.84 6.60
N PRO A 61 -3.46 -2.13 6.48
CA PRO A 61 -3.14 -2.71 5.18
C PRO A 61 -4.32 -2.46 4.24
N GLY A 62 -4.01 -1.96 3.03
CA GLY A 62 -5.04 -1.74 2.01
C GLY A 62 -5.74 -3.04 1.62
N GLY A 63 -6.88 -2.91 0.93
CA GLY A 63 -7.63 -4.07 0.43
C GLY A 63 -6.80 -4.98 -0.49
N PRO A 64 -7.11 -6.30 -0.53
CA PRO A 64 -6.35 -7.25 -1.32
C PRO A 64 -6.46 -6.95 -2.83
N ARG A 65 -5.34 -7.05 -3.55
CA ARG A 65 -5.32 -6.91 -5.02
C ARG A 65 -5.86 -8.18 -5.66
N THR A 66 -7.12 -8.16 -6.10
CA THR A 66 -7.79 -9.30 -6.75
C THR A 66 -7.30 -9.52 -8.18
N ALA A 67 -7.20 -8.46 -8.98
CA ALA A 67 -6.84 -8.56 -10.39
C ALA A 67 -5.38 -9.02 -10.62
N ARG A 68 -4.45 -8.59 -9.75
CA ARG A 68 -3.03 -8.98 -9.78
C ARG A 68 -2.68 -10.10 -8.79
N ALA A 69 -3.67 -10.90 -8.39
CA ALA A 69 -3.40 -12.04 -7.52
C ALA A 69 -2.45 -13.05 -8.20
N TYR A 70 -1.62 -13.72 -7.41
CA TYR A 70 -0.67 -14.74 -7.90
C TYR A 70 -1.32 -15.79 -8.80
N ALA A 71 -2.56 -16.18 -8.48
CA ALA A 71 -3.33 -17.12 -9.29
C ALA A 71 -3.60 -16.60 -10.72
N ALA A 72 -3.92 -15.32 -10.88
CA ALA A 72 -4.15 -14.70 -12.18
C ALA A 72 -2.86 -14.66 -13.00
N ILE A 73 -1.74 -14.23 -12.37
CA ILE A 73 -0.41 -14.18 -13.01
C ILE A 73 0.00 -15.57 -13.51
N LYS A 74 -0.17 -16.60 -12.67
CA LYS A 74 0.16 -17.99 -13.03
C LYS A 74 -0.69 -18.51 -14.20
N LYS A 75 -1.99 -18.18 -14.22
CA LYS A 75 -2.89 -18.54 -15.34
C LYS A 75 -2.46 -17.85 -16.65
N ILE A 76 -2.17 -16.55 -16.62
CA ILE A 76 -1.69 -15.79 -17.78
C ILE A 76 -0.37 -16.39 -18.30
N LYS A 77 0.59 -16.62 -17.42
CA LYS A 77 1.89 -17.21 -17.78
C LYS A 77 1.72 -18.58 -18.45
N LYS A 78 0.86 -19.45 -17.91
CA LYS A 78 0.58 -20.77 -18.48
C LYS A 78 -0.08 -20.68 -19.87
N LYS A 79 -0.98 -19.71 -20.08
CA LYS A 79 -1.63 -19.49 -21.38
C LYS A 79 -0.64 -18.98 -22.41
N LEU A 80 0.23 -18.05 -22.03
CA LEU A 80 1.26 -17.48 -22.91
C LEU A 80 2.29 -18.53 -23.37
N GLN A 81 2.64 -19.48 -22.51
CA GLN A 81 3.53 -20.60 -22.86
C GLN A 81 2.89 -21.60 -23.83
N LYS A 82 1.57 -21.77 -23.78
CA LYS A 82 0.87 -22.73 -24.65
C LYS A 82 0.65 -22.16 -26.04
N ASN A 83 0.03 -20.97 -26.13
CA ASN A 83 -0.43 -20.39 -27.39
C ASN A 83 -0.13 -18.88 -27.41
N LYS A 84 0.10 -18.31 -28.61
CA LYS A 84 0.11 -16.85 -28.80
C LYS A 84 -1.32 -16.33 -28.72
N VAL A 85 -1.70 -15.75 -27.58
CA VAL A 85 -3.06 -15.22 -27.32
C VAL A 85 -3.04 -13.70 -27.16
N SER A 86 -4.11 -13.05 -27.64
CA SER A 86 -4.27 -11.61 -27.50
C SER A 86 -4.59 -11.22 -26.05
N THR A 87 -4.25 -9.99 -25.68
CA THR A 87 -4.58 -9.40 -24.37
C THR A 87 -6.09 -9.36 -24.11
N ARG A 88 -6.89 -9.11 -25.17
CA ARG A 88 -8.36 -9.12 -25.11
C ARG A 88 -8.90 -10.50 -24.76
N THR A 89 -8.38 -11.55 -25.39
CA THR A 89 -8.78 -12.94 -25.11
C THR A 89 -8.44 -13.33 -23.66
N LEU A 90 -7.25 -12.96 -23.19
CA LEU A 90 -6.84 -13.20 -21.80
C LEU A 90 -7.75 -12.50 -20.78
N ALA A 91 -8.17 -11.27 -21.07
CA ALA A 91 -9.07 -10.51 -20.22
C ALA A 91 -10.45 -11.18 -20.08
N ILE A 92 -11.02 -11.62 -21.20
CA ILE A 92 -12.31 -12.33 -21.25
C ILE A 92 -12.22 -13.66 -20.49
N ASP A 93 -11.18 -14.46 -20.76
CA ASP A 93 -10.96 -15.76 -20.12
C ASP A 93 -10.85 -15.68 -18.59
N LEU A 94 -10.29 -14.56 -18.07
CA LEU A 94 -10.02 -14.38 -16.66
C LEU A 94 -11.04 -13.48 -15.95
N GLY A 95 -11.96 -12.86 -16.70
CA GLY A 95 -12.94 -11.91 -16.14
C GLY A 95 -12.31 -10.67 -15.51
N ILE A 96 -11.14 -10.23 -15.99
CA ILE A 96 -10.42 -9.05 -15.46
C ILE A 96 -10.33 -7.96 -16.52
N SER A 97 -10.08 -6.72 -16.08
CA SER A 97 -9.95 -5.60 -17.01
C SER A 97 -8.75 -5.77 -17.93
N HIS A 98 -8.90 -5.29 -19.17
CA HIS A 98 -7.84 -5.31 -20.17
C HIS A 98 -6.56 -4.62 -19.68
N GLU A 99 -6.72 -3.51 -18.95
CA GLU A 99 -5.59 -2.78 -18.38
C GLU A 99 -4.88 -3.61 -17.30
N SER A 100 -5.61 -4.35 -16.46
CA SER A 100 -4.99 -5.24 -15.48
C SER A 100 -4.14 -6.32 -16.14
N VAL A 101 -4.64 -6.93 -17.23
CA VAL A 101 -3.85 -7.90 -18.02
C VAL A 101 -2.61 -7.24 -18.60
N ARG A 102 -2.74 -6.02 -19.15
CA ARG A 102 -1.62 -5.27 -19.70
C ARG A 102 -0.56 -4.95 -18.64
N THR A 103 -0.98 -4.52 -17.46
CA THR A 103 -0.10 -4.31 -16.30
C THR A 103 0.61 -5.61 -15.93
N ILE A 104 -0.12 -6.73 -15.81
CA ILE A 104 0.48 -8.03 -15.49
C ILE A 104 1.52 -8.45 -16.53
N LEU A 105 1.20 -8.29 -17.81
CA LEU A 105 2.14 -8.62 -18.87
C LEU A 105 3.40 -7.75 -18.80
N ARG A 106 3.25 -6.44 -18.61
CA ARG A 106 4.36 -5.49 -18.63
C ARG A 106 5.21 -5.53 -17.35
N GLU A 107 4.58 -5.48 -16.19
CA GLU A 107 5.23 -5.30 -14.89
C GLU A 107 5.57 -6.66 -14.24
N ASP A 108 4.60 -7.59 -14.18
CA ASP A 108 4.78 -8.86 -13.45
C ASP A 108 5.47 -9.93 -14.30
N LEU A 109 5.22 -9.97 -15.61
CA LEU A 109 5.78 -10.97 -16.54
C LEU A 109 6.89 -10.42 -17.45
N GLY A 110 7.17 -9.11 -17.41
CA GLY A 110 8.23 -8.48 -18.20
C GLY A 110 8.05 -8.57 -19.71
N CYS A 111 6.85 -8.90 -20.20
CA CYS A 111 6.52 -8.97 -21.61
C CYS A 111 6.46 -7.55 -22.19
N ARG A 112 7.50 -7.18 -22.95
CA ARG A 112 7.54 -5.92 -23.70
C ARG A 112 7.04 -6.15 -25.12
N PRO A 113 6.26 -5.21 -25.70
CA PRO A 113 5.96 -5.26 -27.13
C PRO A 113 7.28 -5.17 -27.90
N TYR A 114 7.61 -6.23 -28.63
CA TYR A 114 8.82 -6.28 -29.43
C TYR A 114 8.58 -5.56 -30.76
N LYS A 115 9.46 -4.61 -31.11
CA LYS A 115 9.50 -3.97 -32.43
C LYS A 115 10.61 -4.63 -33.23
N HIS A 116 10.27 -5.43 -34.23
CA HIS A 116 11.27 -5.95 -35.17
C HIS A 116 11.75 -4.78 -36.05
N LEU A 117 13.02 -4.41 -35.94
CA LEU A 117 13.70 -3.60 -36.95
C LEU A 117 14.15 -4.57 -38.03
N ILE A 118 13.49 -4.56 -39.18
CA ILE A 118 13.96 -5.27 -40.37
C ILE A 118 14.87 -4.28 -41.08
N GLU A 119 16.18 -4.51 -41.01
CA GLU A 119 17.14 -3.75 -41.82
C GLU A 119 17.00 -4.22 -43.27
N PRO A 120 16.82 -3.32 -44.25
CA PRO A 120 16.79 -3.69 -45.65
C PRO A 120 18.16 -4.25 -46.06
N ALA A 121 18.17 -5.38 -46.75
CA ALA A 121 19.41 -5.90 -47.34
C ALA A 121 19.88 -4.93 -48.43
N LEU A 122 21.08 -4.36 -48.26
CA LEU A 122 21.73 -3.57 -49.28
C LEU A 122 22.21 -4.52 -50.39
N THR A 123 21.49 -4.59 -51.50
CA THR A 123 22.00 -5.16 -52.75
C THR A 123 22.80 -4.08 -53.46
N GLU A 124 24.12 -4.27 -53.54
CA GLU A 124 24.99 -3.45 -54.38
C GLU A 124 24.81 -3.83 -55.85
N GLU A 125 23.77 -3.30 -56.48
CA GLU A 125 23.65 -3.27 -57.93
C GLU A 125 23.48 -1.82 -58.37
N HIS A 126 24.60 -1.15 -58.71
CA HIS A 126 24.68 0.07 -59.51
C HIS A 126 25.98 0.06 -60.33
#